data_AF-A0AAN3D859-F1
#
_entry.id   AF-A0AAN3D859-F1
#
_cell.length_a   1.000
_cell.length_b   1.000
_cell.length_c   1.000
_cell.angle_alpha   90.00
_cell.angle_beta   90.00
_cell.angle_gamma   90.00
#
_symmetry.space_group_name_H-M   'P 1'
#
loop_
_entity.id
_entity.type
_entity.pdbx_description
1 polymer ?
#
loop_
_entity_poly.entity_id
_entity_poly.type
_entity_poly.pdbx_seq_one_letter_code
_entity_poly.pdbx_strand_id
1 'polypeptide(L)'
;MDIAKRCEQNPLLAPKDLKAGINGMEITCLLNPGVFKYQGKIWLLLRVAERPIQKEGIISFPIYNEKGKIEVVSFLKNDPDLDASDPRVIGYKGKNYLTTMSYLRLVSSTDGIHFKDEPEFPPIFGKGELEAFGIEDCRVATTEDGFYLTFTEVSSVAVGVGLIHTNDWKNYTRHGMIFPPHNKDCALFEQKIGDKYFALHRPSSPELGGNYIWLAESPDRLHWGNHKCVATTRDGMWDCARVGAGAAPIKTEEGWLEIYHGADFNHRYCLGALLLDLNDPSKVIARSEEPIMEPIAAYEQTGFFGNVVFTNGHLVDGDTITMYYGASDEVICKAELSISEILNVLKQTQEK
;
A
#
# COMPACT_ATOMS: atom_id res chain seq x y z
N MET A 1 -0.23 5.02 21.46
CA MET A 1 -1.53 4.90 22.14
C MET A 1 -2.45 4.16 21.19
N ASP A 2 -2.65 2.87 21.40
CA ASP A 2 -3.47 2.08 20.49
C ASP A 2 -4.97 2.30 20.78
N ILE A 3 -5.66 2.98 19.87
CA ILE A 3 -7.11 3.23 19.92
C ILE A 3 -7.89 2.36 18.92
N ALA A 4 -7.20 1.47 18.20
CA ALA A 4 -7.81 0.65 17.17
C ALA A 4 -8.60 -0.52 17.76
N LYS A 5 -9.86 -0.64 17.35
CA LYS A 5 -10.74 -1.76 17.73
C LYS A 5 -10.58 -2.87 16.68
N ARG A 6 -9.72 -3.83 16.98
CA ARG A 6 -9.47 -4.99 16.10
C ARG A 6 -10.70 -5.90 16.05
N CYS A 7 -10.98 -6.43 14.86
CA CYS A 7 -12.02 -7.42 14.65
C CYS A 7 -11.65 -8.76 15.32
N GLU A 8 -12.60 -9.37 16.03
CA GLU A 8 -12.41 -10.66 16.72
C GLU A 8 -12.09 -11.81 15.75
N GLN A 9 -12.58 -11.72 14.51
CA GLN A 9 -12.34 -12.72 13.47
C GLN A 9 -10.99 -12.56 12.76
N ASN A 10 -10.13 -11.63 13.16
CA ASN A 10 -8.81 -11.49 12.54
C ASN A 10 -7.92 -12.73 12.78
N PRO A 11 -7.11 -13.13 11.80
CA PRO A 11 -7.02 -12.58 10.43
C PRO A 11 -8.20 -12.99 9.54
N LEU A 12 -8.67 -12.07 8.69
CA LEU A 12 -9.79 -12.29 7.77
C LEU A 12 -9.43 -13.09 6.53
N LEU A 13 -8.20 -12.92 6.02
CA LEU A 13 -7.67 -13.69 4.89
C LEU A 13 -6.18 -14.00 5.11
N ALA A 14 -5.79 -15.22 4.75
CA ALA A 14 -4.41 -15.69 4.72
C ALA A 14 -4.11 -16.39 3.37
N PRO A 15 -2.83 -16.62 3.02
CA PRO A 15 -2.46 -17.24 1.75
C PRO A 15 -3.18 -18.56 1.45
N LYS A 16 -3.45 -19.36 2.49
CA LYS A 16 -4.16 -20.66 2.40
C LYS A 16 -5.62 -20.55 1.92
N ASP A 17 -6.24 -19.37 2.03
CA ASP A 17 -7.65 -19.17 1.75
C ASP A 17 -7.90 -18.89 0.26
N LEU A 18 -6.84 -18.61 -0.51
CA LEU A 18 -6.89 -18.32 -1.93
C LEU A 18 -6.04 -19.32 -2.73
N LYS A 19 -6.41 -19.54 -3.99
CA LYS A 19 -5.60 -20.33 -4.93
C LYS A 19 -4.69 -19.42 -5.72
N ALA A 20 -3.47 -19.88 -6.00
CA ALA A 20 -2.54 -19.12 -6.83
C ALA A 20 -3.15 -18.73 -8.19
N GLY A 21 -2.96 -17.49 -8.61
CA GLY A 21 -3.37 -16.96 -9.90
C GLY A 21 -2.42 -17.35 -11.02
N ILE A 22 -1.17 -17.70 -10.71
CA ILE A 22 -0.16 -18.13 -11.67
C ILE A 22 0.05 -19.65 -11.54
N ASN A 23 -0.02 -20.36 -12.67
CA ASN A 23 0.14 -21.81 -12.69
C ASN A 23 1.55 -22.23 -12.20
N GLY A 24 1.62 -23.19 -11.29
CA GLY A 24 2.87 -23.70 -10.72
C GLY A 24 3.45 -22.85 -9.59
N MET A 25 2.72 -21.83 -9.12
CA MET A 25 3.13 -20.97 -8.01
C MET A 25 2.36 -21.27 -6.72
N GLU A 26 2.90 -20.78 -5.62
CA GLU A 26 2.24 -20.68 -4.31
C GLU A 26 2.08 -19.22 -3.91
N ILE A 27 0.96 -18.89 -3.25
CA ILE A 27 0.79 -17.58 -2.62
C ILE A 27 1.66 -17.56 -1.35
N THR A 28 2.58 -16.61 -1.27
CA THR A 28 3.42 -16.44 -0.09
C THR A 28 2.81 -15.44 0.88
N CYS A 29 2.24 -14.35 0.36
CA CYS A 29 1.76 -13.23 1.16
C CYS A 29 0.48 -12.64 0.56
N LEU A 30 -0.45 -12.25 1.43
CA LEU A 30 -1.54 -11.32 1.10
C LEU A 30 -1.25 -9.98 1.79
N LEU A 31 -1.21 -8.91 1.02
CA LEU A 31 -0.65 -7.64 1.46
C LEU A 31 -1.59 -6.47 1.16
N ASN A 32 -1.51 -5.47 2.03
CA ASN A 32 -1.82 -4.05 1.83
C ASN A 32 -2.97 -3.77 0.84
N PRO A 33 -4.22 -4.05 1.22
CA PRO A 33 -5.35 -4.00 0.30
C PRO A 33 -5.85 -2.57 0.09
N GLY A 34 -6.11 -2.20 -1.16
CA GLY A 34 -7.01 -1.08 -1.45
C GLY A 34 -8.45 -1.46 -1.08
N VAL A 35 -9.29 -0.49 -0.71
CA VAL A 35 -10.64 -0.76 -0.18
C VAL A 35 -11.65 0.17 -0.84
N PHE A 36 -12.80 -0.36 -1.25
CA PHE A 36 -13.87 0.42 -1.87
C PHE A 36 -15.23 -0.29 -1.77
N LYS A 37 -16.32 0.44 -2.05
CA LYS A 37 -17.66 -0.13 -2.22
C LYS A 37 -18.01 -0.17 -3.71
N TYR A 38 -18.55 -1.30 -4.18
CA TYR A 38 -19.03 -1.44 -5.55
C TYR A 38 -20.11 -2.52 -5.63
N GLN A 39 -21.20 -2.21 -6.35
CA GLN A 39 -22.36 -3.11 -6.51
C GLN A 39 -22.92 -3.66 -5.19
N GLY A 40 -23.01 -2.79 -4.16
CA GLY A 40 -23.56 -3.15 -2.84
C GLY A 40 -22.67 -4.06 -1.99
N LYS A 41 -21.42 -4.30 -2.39
CA LYS A 41 -20.43 -5.09 -1.64
C LYS A 41 -19.24 -4.23 -1.23
N ILE A 42 -18.53 -4.70 -0.21
CA ILE A 42 -17.20 -4.23 0.15
C ILE A 42 -16.19 -5.01 -0.67
N TRP A 43 -15.22 -4.33 -1.26
CA TRP A 43 -14.18 -4.94 -2.05
C TRP A 43 -12.81 -4.63 -1.48
N LEU A 44 -11.94 -5.62 -1.54
CA LEU A 44 -10.51 -5.47 -1.30
C LEU A 44 -9.77 -5.71 -2.61
N LEU A 45 -8.85 -4.82 -2.94
CA LEU A 45 -7.87 -4.99 -3.99
C LEU A 45 -6.55 -5.41 -3.34
N LEU A 46 -6.39 -6.72 -3.14
CA LEU A 46 -5.24 -7.31 -2.47
C LEU A 46 -3.99 -7.18 -3.34
N ARG A 47 -2.83 -6.90 -2.73
CA ARG A 47 -1.55 -7.31 -3.33
C ARG A 47 -1.34 -8.78 -3.00
N VAL A 48 -1.23 -9.60 -4.03
CA VAL A 48 -0.92 -11.03 -3.92
C VAL A 48 0.50 -11.24 -4.40
N ALA A 49 1.36 -11.74 -3.52
CA ALA A 49 2.74 -12.09 -3.87
C ALA A 49 2.87 -13.61 -4.03
N GLU A 50 3.27 -14.03 -5.22
CA GLU A 50 3.44 -15.45 -5.56
C GLU A 50 4.88 -15.78 -5.92
N ARG A 51 5.27 -17.02 -5.64
CA ARG A 51 6.57 -17.57 -6.04
C ARG A 51 6.44 -19.02 -6.48
N PRO A 52 7.42 -19.55 -7.23
CA PRO A 52 7.48 -20.98 -7.51
C PRO A 52 7.67 -21.78 -6.23
N ILE A 53 7.13 -22.99 -6.19
CA ILE A 53 7.44 -23.96 -5.14
C ILE A 53 8.95 -24.20 -5.15
N GLN A 54 9.61 -23.84 -4.05
CA GLN A 54 11.07 -23.94 -3.95
C GLN A 54 11.51 -25.40 -3.87
N LYS A 55 12.62 -25.71 -4.53
CA LYS A 55 13.27 -27.03 -4.49
C LYS A 55 14.55 -26.94 -3.68
N GLU A 56 14.87 -27.98 -2.94
CA GLU A 56 16.11 -28.03 -2.16
C GLU A 56 17.33 -27.81 -3.07
N GLY A 57 18.25 -26.94 -2.63
CA GLY A 57 19.45 -26.58 -3.38
C GLY A 57 19.24 -25.60 -4.56
N ILE A 58 18.00 -25.20 -4.85
CA ILE A 58 17.66 -24.30 -5.96
C ILE A 58 16.95 -23.06 -5.41
N ILE A 59 17.35 -21.88 -5.90
CA ILE A 59 16.58 -20.64 -5.73
C ILE A 59 15.86 -20.38 -7.04
N SER A 60 14.54 -20.18 -6.97
CA SER A 60 13.72 -19.92 -8.16
C SER A 60 12.73 -18.78 -7.92
N PHE A 61 12.51 -17.96 -8.93
CA PHE A 61 11.60 -16.82 -8.83
C PHE A 61 10.97 -16.46 -10.19
N PRO A 62 9.79 -15.80 -10.19
CA PRO A 62 9.10 -15.43 -11.41
C PRO A 62 9.57 -14.08 -11.95
N ILE A 63 9.68 -13.93 -13.27
CA ILE A 63 9.89 -12.64 -13.96
C ILE A 63 8.94 -12.48 -15.16
N TYR A 64 8.65 -11.25 -15.58
CA TYR A 64 8.10 -11.02 -16.92
C TYR A 64 9.22 -11.02 -17.96
N ASN A 65 9.09 -11.82 -19.01
CA ASN A 65 10.01 -11.79 -20.15
C ASN A 65 9.67 -10.68 -21.15
N GLU A 66 10.49 -10.51 -22.19
CA GLU A 66 10.32 -9.50 -23.24
C GLU A 66 8.95 -9.58 -23.98
N LYS A 67 8.27 -10.73 -23.89
CA LYS A 67 6.94 -10.95 -24.47
C LYS A 67 5.81 -10.69 -23.48
N GLY A 68 6.12 -10.20 -22.28
CA GLY A 68 5.18 -9.98 -21.18
C GLY A 68 4.62 -11.27 -20.57
N LYS A 69 5.29 -12.42 -20.76
CA LYS A 69 4.89 -13.69 -20.15
C LYS A 69 5.68 -13.93 -18.88
N ILE A 70 5.03 -14.51 -17.87
CA ILE A 70 5.68 -14.93 -16.63
C ILE A 70 6.50 -16.19 -16.93
N GLU A 71 7.78 -16.17 -16.56
CA GLU A 71 8.69 -17.31 -16.61
C GLU A 71 9.40 -17.49 -15.28
N VAL A 72 9.82 -18.73 -15.00
CA VAL A 72 10.57 -19.06 -13.79
C VAL A 72 12.05 -19.10 -14.12
N VAL A 73 12.82 -18.25 -13.46
CA VAL A 73 14.29 -18.32 -13.47
C VAL A 73 14.72 -19.14 -12.27
N SER A 74 15.81 -19.91 -12.40
CA SER A 74 16.31 -20.76 -11.33
C SER A 74 17.83 -20.85 -11.34
N PHE A 75 18.43 -20.82 -10.15
CA PHE A 75 19.86 -20.91 -9.92
C PHE A 75 20.17 -21.95 -8.85
N LEU A 76 21.36 -22.54 -8.92
CA LEU A 76 21.88 -23.34 -7.81
C LEU A 76 22.20 -22.41 -6.64
N LYS A 77 21.81 -22.79 -5.42
CA LYS A 77 22.01 -21.96 -4.22
C LYS A 77 23.49 -21.68 -3.92
N ASN A 78 24.40 -22.52 -4.40
CA ASN A 78 25.85 -22.39 -4.24
C ASN A 78 26.55 -21.81 -5.49
N ASP A 79 25.80 -21.24 -6.44
CA ASP A 79 26.39 -20.53 -7.58
C ASP A 79 27.19 -19.32 -7.06
N PRO A 80 28.49 -19.18 -7.40
CA PRO A 80 29.34 -18.12 -6.88
C PRO A 80 28.91 -16.71 -7.33
N ASP A 81 28.11 -16.60 -8.39
CA ASP A 81 27.59 -15.32 -8.89
C ASP A 81 26.26 -14.91 -8.22
N LEU A 82 25.74 -15.72 -7.29
CA LEU A 82 24.46 -15.51 -6.62
C LEU A 82 24.63 -14.85 -5.25
N ASP A 83 24.01 -13.68 -5.08
CA ASP A 83 23.80 -13.03 -3.79
C ASP A 83 22.34 -13.21 -3.35
N ALA A 84 22.14 -13.97 -2.27
CA ALA A 84 20.83 -14.23 -1.67
C ALA A 84 20.78 -13.79 -0.20
N SER A 85 21.56 -12.76 0.15
CA SER A 85 21.62 -12.23 1.52
C SER A 85 20.33 -11.52 1.96
N ASP A 86 19.60 -10.87 1.05
CA ASP A 86 18.23 -10.37 1.30
C ASP A 86 17.20 -11.40 0.80
N PRO A 87 16.27 -11.88 1.64
CA PRO A 87 15.25 -12.85 1.24
C PRO A 87 14.24 -12.34 0.20
N ARG A 88 14.19 -11.02 -0.06
CA ARG A 88 13.29 -10.37 -1.02
C ARG A 88 13.98 -10.04 -2.34
N VAL A 89 15.30 -9.86 -2.33
CA VAL A 89 16.08 -9.42 -3.49
C VAL A 89 17.25 -10.36 -3.73
N ILE A 90 17.30 -10.94 -4.92
CA ILE A 90 18.40 -11.81 -5.36
C ILE A 90 19.27 -11.04 -6.34
N GLY A 91 20.56 -10.93 -6.02
CA GLY A 91 21.60 -10.49 -6.95
C GLY A 91 22.12 -11.66 -7.77
N TYR A 92 22.18 -11.53 -9.08
CA TYR A 92 22.86 -12.50 -9.95
C TYR A 92 23.54 -11.79 -11.12
N LYS A 93 24.86 -11.97 -11.26
CA LYS A 93 25.68 -11.36 -12.33
C LYS A 93 25.45 -9.84 -12.50
N GLY A 94 25.36 -9.13 -11.38
CA GLY A 94 25.16 -7.67 -11.36
C GLY A 94 23.73 -7.21 -11.66
N LYS A 95 22.75 -8.13 -11.72
CA LYS A 95 21.32 -7.81 -11.83
C LYS A 95 20.60 -8.20 -10.55
N ASN A 96 19.63 -7.38 -10.14
CA ASN A 96 18.77 -7.66 -9.00
C ASN A 96 17.39 -8.13 -9.47
N TYR A 97 16.84 -9.09 -8.74
CA TYR A 97 15.55 -9.71 -9.00
C TYR A 97 14.73 -9.80 -7.71
N LEU A 98 13.41 -9.72 -7.82
CA LEU A 98 12.53 -10.02 -6.69
C LEU A 98 12.31 -11.54 -6.56
N THR A 99 12.20 -12.03 -5.32
CA THR A 99 11.91 -13.45 -5.05
C THR A 99 10.44 -13.83 -5.24
N THR A 100 9.56 -12.85 -5.32
CA THR A 100 8.13 -12.99 -5.57
C THR A 100 7.70 -12.08 -6.71
N MET A 101 6.60 -12.43 -7.37
CA MET A 101 5.89 -11.56 -8.31
C MET A 101 4.60 -11.10 -7.66
N SER A 102 4.40 -9.79 -7.59
CA SER A 102 3.18 -9.19 -7.07
C SER A 102 2.21 -8.80 -8.20
N TYR A 103 0.92 -9.05 -7.97
CA TYR A 103 -0.18 -8.57 -8.80
C TYR A 103 -1.37 -8.19 -7.91
N LEU A 104 -2.40 -7.57 -8.48
CA LEU A 104 -3.57 -7.13 -7.72
C LEU A 104 -4.76 -8.08 -7.94
N ARG A 105 -5.47 -8.43 -6.86
CA ARG A 105 -6.62 -9.35 -6.91
C ARG A 105 -7.81 -8.79 -6.17
N LEU A 106 -8.98 -8.89 -6.80
CA LEU A 106 -10.25 -8.47 -6.23
C LEU A 106 -10.89 -9.60 -5.43
N VAL A 107 -11.28 -9.29 -4.19
CA VAL A 107 -12.15 -10.12 -3.38
C VAL A 107 -13.28 -9.25 -2.82
N SER A 108 -14.47 -9.82 -2.66
CA SER A 108 -15.63 -9.09 -2.17
C SER A 108 -16.27 -9.72 -0.94
N SER A 109 -16.99 -8.91 -0.17
CA SER A 109 -17.75 -9.31 0.99
C SER A 109 -19.06 -8.54 1.09
N THR A 110 -20.11 -9.21 1.57
CA THR A 110 -21.41 -8.61 1.89
C THR A 110 -21.55 -8.25 3.37
N ASP A 111 -20.68 -8.77 4.24
CA ASP A 111 -20.72 -8.55 5.69
C ASP A 111 -19.45 -7.87 6.24
N GLY A 112 -18.45 -7.65 5.38
CA GLY A 112 -17.17 -7.04 5.74
C GLY A 112 -16.23 -7.95 6.53
N ILE A 113 -16.55 -9.25 6.64
CA ILE A 113 -15.77 -10.24 7.40
C ILE A 113 -15.36 -11.40 6.49
N HIS A 114 -16.31 -11.96 5.75
CA HIS A 114 -16.07 -13.11 4.88
C HIS A 114 -15.85 -12.64 3.45
N PHE A 115 -14.61 -12.72 2.97
CA PHE A 115 -14.22 -12.33 1.62
C PHE A 115 -14.07 -13.55 0.72
N LYS A 116 -14.42 -13.37 -0.55
CA LYS A 116 -14.30 -14.40 -1.58
C LYS A 116 -13.89 -13.81 -2.92
N ASP A 117 -13.30 -14.65 -3.76
CA ASP A 117 -13.10 -14.35 -5.18
C ASP A 117 -14.43 -14.15 -5.90
N GLU A 118 -14.41 -13.28 -6.90
CA GLU A 118 -15.50 -13.07 -7.84
C GLU A 118 -14.96 -13.32 -9.27
N PRO A 119 -15.15 -14.52 -9.84
CA PRO A 119 -14.47 -14.96 -11.08
C PRO A 119 -14.69 -14.06 -12.31
N GLU A 120 -15.73 -13.23 -12.28
CA GLU A 120 -16.04 -12.25 -13.33
C GLU A 120 -15.11 -11.02 -13.32
N PHE A 121 -14.31 -10.84 -12.26
CA PHE A 121 -13.31 -9.79 -12.12
C PHE A 121 -11.91 -10.42 -11.99
N PRO A 122 -11.18 -10.61 -13.11
CA PRO A 122 -9.89 -11.28 -13.10
C PRO A 122 -8.82 -10.43 -12.40
N PRO A 123 -7.72 -11.04 -11.93
CA PRO A 123 -6.60 -10.30 -11.37
C PRO A 123 -6.00 -9.29 -12.37
N ILE A 124 -5.47 -8.19 -11.83
CA ILE A 124 -4.75 -7.17 -12.59
C ILE A 124 -3.26 -7.50 -12.48
N PHE A 125 -2.67 -7.90 -13.60
CA PHE A 125 -1.24 -8.18 -13.71
C PHE A 125 -0.47 -6.96 -14.22
N GLY A 126 0.84 -6.97 -13.96
CA GLY A 126 1.78 -6.00 -14.51
C GLY A 126 1.82 -6.08 -16.04
N LYS A 127 2.02 -4.94 -16.71
CA LYS A 127 2.11 -4.83 -18.16
C LYS A 127 3.20 -3.85 -18.59
N GLY A 128 4.13 -4.32 -19.40
CA GLY A 128 5.21 -3.51 -19.98
C GLY A 128 6.45 -3.46 -19.09
N GLU A 129 7.47 -2.74 -19.55
CA GLU A 129 8.83 -2.78 -18.98
C GLU A 129 8.91 -2.19 -17.56
N LEU A 130 8.10 -1.16 -17.27
CA LEU A 130 8.10 -0.49 -15.96
C LEU A 130 7.41 -1.31 -14.85
N GLU A 131 6.71 -2.37 -15.21
CA GLU A 131 5.99 -3.28 -14.29
C GLU A 131 6.57 -4.70 -14.32
N ALA A 132 7.79 -4.87 -14.89
CA ALA A 132 8.39 -6.17 -15.17
C ALA A 132 8.72 -7.01 -13.92
N PHE A 133 8.76 -6.41 -12.73
CA PHE A 133 8.90 -7.10 -11.45
C PHE A 133 7.60 -7.12 -10.63
N GLY A 134 6.50 -6.63 -11.20
CA GLY A 134 5.17 -6.66 -10.59
C GLY A 134 4.60 -5.28 -10.29
N ILE A 135 3.37 -5.31 -9.79
CA ILE A 135 2.65 -4.13 -9.31
C ILE A 135 2.25 -4.34 -7.85
N GLU A 136 2.42 -3.30 -7.04
CA GLU A 136 2.35 -3.43 -5.59
C GLU A 136 1.51 -2.33 -4.93
N ASP A 137 0.97 -2.65 -3.75
CA ASP A 137 0.43 -1.71 -2.77
C ASP A 137 -0.53 -0.67 -3.35
N CYS A 138 -1.54 -1.13 -4.09
CA CYS A 138 -2.51 -0.26 -4.74
C CYS A 138 -3.42 0.43 -3.72
N ARG A 139 -3.53 1.76 -3.80
CA ARG A 139 -4.62 2.53 -3.20
C ARG A 139 -5.74 2.69 -4.23
N VAL A 140 -6.97 2.80 -3.74
CA VAL A 140 -8.16 3.05 -4.58
C VAL A 140 -8.81 4.34 -4.09
N ALA A 141 -8.87 5.34 -4.97
CA ALA A 141 -9.67 6.54 -4.75
C ALA A 141 -11.01 6.39 -5.47
N THR A 142 -12.09 6.47 -4.70
CA THR A 142 -13.47 6.39 -5.20
C THR A 142 -13.97 7.80 -5.48
N THR A 143 -14.16 8.14 -6.75
CA THR A 143 -14.54 9.49 -7.18
C THR A 143 -15.86 9.45 -7.97
N GLU A 144 -16.45 10.62 -8.21
CA GLU A 144 -17.63 10.75 -9.08
C GLU A 144 -17.37 10.24 -10.52
N ASP A 145 -16.12 10.31 -10.98
CA ASP A 145 -15.71 9.90 -12.34
C ASP A 145 -15.22 8.43 -12.40
N GLY A 146 -15.43 7.65 -11.33
CA GLY A 146 -14.99 6.26 -11.21
C GLY A 146 -13.84 6.07 -10.22
N PHE A 147 -13.16 4.93 -10.37
CA PHE A 147 -12.11 4.47 -9.46
C PHE A 147 -10.73 4.73 -10.06
N TYR A 148 -9.89 5.43 -9.30
CA TYR A 148 -8.50 5.69 -9.67
C TYR A 148 -7.58 4.87 -8.76
N LEU A 149 -6.72 4.09 -9.40
CA LEU A 149 -5.83 3.12 -8.78
C LEU A 149 -4.40 3.62 -8.90
N THR A 150 -3.83 4.05 -7.79
CA THR A 150 -2.41 4.39 -7.69
C THR A 150 -1.65 3.23 -7.08
N PHE A 151 -0.63 2.75 -7.78
CA PHE A 151 0.13 1.56 -7.39
C PHE A 151 1.61 1.75 -7.67
N THR A 152 2.43 0.93 -7.01
CA THR A 152 3.88 0.94 -7.25
C THR A 152 4.18 0.11 -8.50
N GLU A 153 4.82 0.74 -9.48
CA GLU A 153 5.39 0.08 -10.66
C GLU A 153 6.82 -0.33 -10.33
N VAL A 154 7.13 -1.62 -10.42
CA VAL A 154 8.46 -2.16 -10.10
C VAL A 154 9.12 -2.76 -11.34
N SER A 155 10.34 -2.32 -11.62
CA SER A 155 11.15 -2.80 -12.75
C SER A 155 12.64 -2.86 -12.43
N SER A 156 13.42 -3.31 -13.40
CA SER A 156 14.88 -3.32 -13.33
C SER A 156 15.52 -1.92 -13.32
N VAL A 157 14.79 -0.88 -13.74
CA VAL A 157 15.32 0.48 -13.85
C VAL A 157 14.77 1.44 -12.79
N ALA A 158 13.62 1.13 -12.19
CA ALA A 158 12.86 2.10 -11.42
C ALA A 158 11.81 1.47 -10.49
N VAL A 159 11.49 2.22 -9.42
CA VAL A 159 10.29 2.05 -8.59
C VAL A 159 9.54 3.38 -8.60
N GLY A 160 8.43 3.45 -9.33
CA GLY A 160 7.62 4.66 -9.48
C GLY A 160 6.14 4.41 -9.19
N VAL A 161 5.30 5.41 -9.46
CA VAL A 161 3.86 5.32 -9.21
C VAL A 161 3.10 5.31 -10.53
N GLY A 162 2.38 4.23 -10.78
CA GLY A 162 1.48 4.07 -11.91
C GLY A 162 0.05 4.51 -11.59
N LEU A 163 -0.72 4.77 -12.64
CA LEU A 163 -2.15 5.08 -12.56
C LEU A 163 -2.99 4.22 -13.50
N ILE A 164 -4.01 3.59 -12.93
CA ILE A 164 -5.11 2.91 -13.65
C ILE A 164 -6.42 3.60 -13.31
N HIS A 165 -7.32 3.73 -14.30
CA HIS A 165 -8.68 4.22 -14.12
C HIS A 165 -9.70 3.18 -14.61
N THR A 166 -10.79 3.00 -13.86
CA THR A 166 -11.90 2.12 -14.23
C THR A 166 -13.23 2.63 -13.67
N ASN A 167 -14.33 2.29 -14.33
CA ASN A 167 -15.69 2.53 -13.85
C ASN A 167 -16.43 1.24 -13.51
N ASP A 168 -15.94 0.09 -13.99
CA ASP A 168 -16.68 -1.17 -13.97
C ASP A 168 -15.86 -2.37 -13.45
N TRP A 169 -14.56 -2.16 -13.16
CA TRP A 169 -13.59 -3.19 -12.74
C TRP A 169 -13.36 -4.31 -13.78
N LYS A 170 -13.79 -4.09 -15.02
CA LYS A 170 -13.61 -5.00 -16.16
C LYS A 170 -12.76 -4.37 -17.26
N ASN A 171 -12.96 -3.07 -17.51
CA ASN A 171 -12.23 -2.27 -18.46
C ASN A 171 -11.32 -1.29 -17.72
N TYR A 172 -10.04 -1.30 -18.06
CA TYR A 172 -9.02 -0.50 -17.39
C TYR A 172 -8.30 0.40 -18.38
N THR A 173 -8.30 1.71 -18.11
CA THR A 173 -7.45 2.68 -18.78
C THR A 173 -6.15 2.80 -18.00
N ARG A 174 -5.02 2.44 -18.61
CA ARG A 174 -3.68 2.56 -18.02
C ARG A 174 -3.07 3.88 -18.49
N HIS A 175 -2.76 4.76 -17.55
CA HIS A 175 -2.16 6.07 -17.82
C HIS A 175 -0.63 6.05 -17.72
N GLY A 176 -0.05 4.95 -17.22
CA GLY A 176 1.38 4.81 -16.98
C GLY A 176 1.84 5.52 -15.71
N MET A 177 3.14 5.80 -15.65
CA MET A 177 3.79 6.39 -14.48
C MET A 177 3.45 7.88 -14.32
N ILE A 178 2.76 8.23 -13.23
CA ILE A 178 2.37 9.59 -12.88
C ILE A 178 3.32 10.26 -11.89
N PHE A 179 4.14 9.50 -11.16
CA PHE A 179 5.25 10.03 -10.38
C PHE A 179 6.56 9.27 -10.67
N PRO A 180 7.67 9.99 -10.93
CA PRO A 180 8.93 9.39 -11.32
C PRO A 180 9.61 8.65 -10.15
N PRO A 181 10.50 7.69 -10.44
CA PRO A 181 11.25 6.97 -9.42
C PRO A 181 12.31 7.85 -8.74
N HIS A 182 12.69 7.57 -7.50
CA HIS A 182 12.11 6.56 -6.61
C HIS A 182 10.90 7.14 -5.87
N ASN A 183 9.72 6.55 -6.04
CA ASN A 183 8.50 7.05 -5.42
C ASN A 183 7.48 5.92 -5.22
N LYS A 184 6.67 6.02 -4.17
CA LYS A 184 5.59 5.09 -3.83
C LYS A 184 4.61 5.76 -2.84
N ASP A 185 3.74 4.98 -2.23
CA ASP A 185 2.80 5.43 -1.19
C ASP A 185 1.93 6.60 -1.68
N CYS A 186 1.43 6.49 -2.90
CA CYS A 186 0.65 7.55 -3.52
C CYS A 186 -0.83 7.41 -3.18
N ALA A 187 -1.38 8.36 -2.43
CA ALA A 187 -2.79 8.42 -2.07
C ALA A 187 -3.44 9.65 -2.72
N LEU A 188 -4.41 9.42 -3.60
CA LEU A 188 -5.20 10.49 -4.22
C LEU A 188 -6.25 11.00 -3.24
N PHE A 189 -6.47 12.31 -3.23
CA PHE A 189 -7.67 12.88 -2.65
C PHE A 189 -8.87 12.52 -3.53
N GLU A 190 -9.96 12.05 -2.91
CA GLU A 190 -11.15 11.60 -3.65
C GLU A 190 -11.98 12.75 -4.24
N GLN A 191 -11.72 13.98 -3.80
CA GLN A 191 -12.41 15.19 -4.25
C GLN A 191 -11.41 16.29 -4.61
N LYS A 192 -11.84 17.22 -5.47
CA LYS A 192 -11.09 18.45 -5.72
C LYS A 192 -11.06 19.36 -4.50
N ILE A 193 -9.99 20.12 -4.38
CA ILE A 193 -9.89 21.27 -3.47
C ILE A 193 -9.77 22.51 -4.37
N GLY A 194 -10.83 23.31 -4.42
CA GLY A 194 -11.00 24.32 -5.47
C GLY A 194 -11.16 23.65 -6.84
N ASP A 195 -10.34 24.02 -7.81
CA ASP A 195 -10.35 23.52 -9.18
C ASP A 195 -9.35 22.38 -9.44
N LYS A 196 -8.52 22.04 -8.44
CA LYS A 196 -7.38 21.12 -8.58
C LYS A 196 -7.60 19.78 -7.87
N TYR A 197 -6.91 18.77 -8.38
CA TYR A 197 -6.71 17.48 -7.73
C TYR A 197 -5.44 17.48 -6.88
N PHE A 198 -5.40 16.64 -5.86
CA PHE A 198 -4.26 16.50 -4.95
C PHE A 198 -3.89 15.04 -4.76
N ALA A 199 -2.61 14.79 -4.52
CA ALA A 199 -2.07 13.48 -4.18
C ALA A 199 -1.00 13.63 -3.11
N LEU A 200 -1.03 12.77 -2.10
CA LEU A 200 0.14 12.48 -1.30
C LEU A 200 1.01 11.48 -2.06
N HIS A 201 2.33 11.63 -1.98
CA HIS A 201 3.32 10.72 -2.57
C HIS A 201 4.60 10.72 -1.73
N ARG A 202 5.53 9.81 -2.01
CA ARG A 202 6.69 9.56 -1.15
C ARG A 202 7.98 9.34 -1.95
N PRO A 203 8.62 10.43 -2.43
CA PRO A 203 9.96 10.36 -2.98
C PRO A 203 10.93 9.73 -1.97
N SER A 204 11.83 8.87 -2.44
CA SER A 204 12.85 8.24 -1.60
C SER A 204 14.23 8.82 -1.93
N SER A 205 14.79 9.57 -0.98
CA SER A 205 16.16 10.09 -1.07
C SER A 205 16.82 10.10 0.31
N PRO A 206 17.14 8.92 0.88
CA PRO A 206 17.60 8.80 2.26
C PRO A 206 18.99 9.41 2.53
N GLU A 207 19.84 9.54 1.51
CA GLU A 207 21.19 10.12 1.67
C GLU A 207 21.15 11.64 1.81
N LEU A 208 20.26 12.31 1.08
CA LEU A 208 20.08 13.76 1.09
C LEU A 208 18.58 14.07 1.08
N GLY A 209 17.97 13.98 2.26
CA GLY A 209 16.53 14.05 2.46
C GLY A 209 16.07 12.88 3.31
N GLY A 210 14.95 12.27 2.92
CA GLY A 210 14.47 11.07 3.58
C GLY A 210 13.29 10.45 2.85
N ASN A 211 12.66 9.50 3.53
CA ASN A 211 11.41 8.89 3.11
C ASN A 211 10.26 9.68 3.73
N TYR A 212 9.92 10.81 3.09
CA TYR A 212 8.96 11.80 3.60
C TYR A 212 7.67 11.80 2.79
N ILE A 213 6.57 12.22 3.41
CA ILE A 213 5.30 12.44 2.71
C ILE A 213 5.35 13.81 2.05
N TRP A 214 5.10 13.83 0.75
CA TRP A 214 4.98 15.01 -0.09
C TRP A 214 3.57 15.11 -0.64
N LEU A 215 3.17 16.33 -0.97
CA LEU A 215 1.92 16.67 -1.64
C LEU A 215 2.25 17.18 -3.04
N ALA A 216 1.43 16.80 -4.02
CA ALA A 216 1.40 17.42 -5.34
C ALA A 216 -0.02 17.82 -5.72
N GLU A 217 -0.14 18.83 -6.59
CA GLU A 217 -1.42 19.22 -7.19
C GLU A 217 -1.43 18.89 -8.69
N SER A 218 -2.62 18.73 -9.25
CA SER A 218 -2.80 18.42 -10.68
C SER A 218 -4.08 19.02 -11.24
N PRO A 219 -4.07 19.49 -12.51
CA PRO A 219 -5.30 19.91 -13.20
C PRO A 219 -6.14 18.73 -13.71
N ASP A 220 -5.57 17.53 -13.86
CA ASP A 220 -6.18 16.41 -14.60
C ASP A 220 -5.91 15.01 -14.01
N ARG A 221 -5.25 14.92 -12.84
CA ARG A 221 -4.78 13.69 -12.18
C ARG A 221 -3.63 12.96 -12.90
N LEU A 222 -3.13 13.50 -14.01
CA LEU A 222 -2.06 12.90 -14.82
C LEU A 222 -0.76 13.68 -14.68
N HIS A 223 -0.85 15.00 -14.77
CA HIS A 223 0.30 15.90 -14.71
C HIS A 223 0.39 16.52 -13.32
N TRP A 224 1.37 16.10 -12.54
CA TRP A 224 1.54 16.50 -11.14
C TRP A 224 2.68 17.51 -11.00
N GLY A 225 2.47 18.52 -10.16
CA GLY A 225 3.44 19.58 -9.90
C GLY A 225 3.21 20.28 -8.57
N ASN A 226 3.88 21.42 -8.38
CA ASN A 226 3.85 22.20 -7.14
C ASN A 226 4.14 21.35 -5.89
N HIS A 227 5.16 20.49 -5.98
CA HIS A 227 5.48 19.51 -4.94
C HIS A 227 5.91 20.21 -3.65
N LYS A 228 5.32 19.79 -2.52
CA LYS A 228 5.62 20.31 -1.19
C LYS A 228 5.79 19.17 -0.20
N CYS A 229 6.87 19.18 0.56
CA CYS A 229 7.04 18.24 1.67
C CYS A 229 6.05 18.59 2.79
N VAL A 230 5.25 17.64 3.25
CA VAL A 230 4.23 17.86 4.29
C VAL A 230 4.60 17.18 5.61
N ALA A 231 5.26 16.03 5.59
CA ALA A 231 5.68 15.36 6.83
C ALA A 231 7.02 14.64 6.66
N THR A 232 7.97 14.96 7.54
CA THR A 232 9.27 14.29 7.64
C THR A 232 9.27 13.21 8.72
N THR A 233 10.32 12.39 8.77
CA THR A 233 10.60 11.52 9.92
C THR A 233 10.92 12.37 11.16
N ARG A 234 10.78 11.77 12.35
CA ARG A 234 11.07 12.42 13.63
C ARG A 234 12.04 11.56 14.43
N ASP A 235 13.26 12.06 14.64
CA ASP A 235 14.29 11.33 15.37
C ASP A 235 13.82 10.98 16.79
N GLY A 236 14.10 9.74 17.22
CA GLY A 236 13.71 9.23 18.53
C GLY A 236 12.22 8.86 18.65
N MET A 237 11.41 9.05 17.61
CA MET A 237 9.99 8.66 17.59
C MET A 237 9.77 7.36 16.82
N TRP A 238 8.53 6.84 16.87
CA TRP A 238 8.12 5.60 16.21
C TRP A 238 8.15 5.66 14.67
N ASP A 239 8.24 6.86 14.10
CA ASP A 239 8.30 7.13 12.67
C ASP A 239 9.64 7.76 12.24
N CYS A 240 10.71 7.39 12.93
CA CYS A 240 12.06 7.93 12.72
C CYS A 240 12.76 7.47 11.44
N ALA A 241 12.42 6.31 10.88
CA ALA A 241 13.12 5.78 9.70
C ALA A 241 12.42 6.10 8.38
N ARG A 242 11.08 6.15 8.37
CA ARG A 242 10.28 6.49 7.19
C ARG A 242 8.84 6.80 7.54
N VAL A 243 8.21 7.59 6.68
CA VAL A 243 6.76 7.82 6.65
C VAL A 243 6.21 7.69 5.23
N GLY A 244 4.94 7.35 5.11
CA GLY A 244 4.22 7.26 3.84
C GLY A 244 2.71 7.33 4.05
N ALA A 245 2.00 7.85 3.05
CA ALA A 245 0.54 7.90 3.09
C ALA A 245 -0.05 6.48 3.12
N GLY A 246 -1.15 6.32 3.85
CA GLY A 246 -1.87 5.06 3.90
C GLY A 246 -2.90 5.01 2.78
N ALA A 247 -4.14 5.30 3.15
CA ALA A 247 -5.29 5.38 2.25
C ALA A 247 -5.52 6.82 1.75
N ALA A 248 -6.63 7.06 1.04
CA ALA A 248 -7.02 8.42 0.66
C ALA A 248 -7.32 9.30 1.89
N PRO A 249 -6.93 10.59 1.90
CA PRO A 249 -7.28 11.49 3.00
C PRO A 249 -8.80 11.66 3.17
N ILE A 250 -9.27 11.59 4.42
CA ILE A 250 -10.67 11.69 4.81
C ILE A 250 -11.02 13.16 5.04
N LYS A 251 -12.05 13.66 4.35
CA LYS A 251 -12.56 15.03 4.59
C LYS A 251 -13.34 15.08 5.91
N THR A 252 -12.99 16.04 6.77
CA THR A 252 -13.72 16.36 8.00
C THR A 252 -14.02 17.86 8.05
N GLU A 253 -14.81 18.31 9.03
CA GLU A 253 -15.02 19.75 9.27
C GLU A 253 -13.74 20.47 9.74
N GLU A 254 -12.79 19.73 10.33
CA GLU A 254 -11.54 20.28 10.89
C GLU A 254 -10.38 20.27 9.89
N GLY A 255 -10.54 19.59 8.75
CA GLY A 255 -9.47 19.41 7.76
C GLY A 255 -9.50 18.04 7.07
N TRP A 256 -8.43 17.73 6.36
CA TRP A 256 -8.21 16.42 5.75
C TRP A 256 -7.45 15.53 6.73
N LEU A 257 -8.12 14.52 7.25
CA LEU A 257 -7.55 13.52 8.14
C LEU A 257 -6.87 12.43 7.31
N GLU A 258 -5.56 12.31 7.42
CA GLU A 258 -4.77 11.28 6.76
C GLU A 258 -4.27 10.25 7.79
N ILE A 259 -4.54 8.98 7.53
CA ILE A 259 -4.00 7.86 8.30
C ILE A 259 -2.73 7.37 7.60
N TYR A 260 -1.58 7.77 8.12
CA TYR A 260 -0.28 7.48 7.53
C TYR A 260 0.41 6.33 8.27
N HIS A 261 1.31 5.63 7.59
CA HIS A 261 2.20 4.68 8.24
C HIS A 261 3.56 5.31 8.55
N GLY A 262 4.16 4.89 9.64
CA GLY A 262 5.51 5.24 10.04
C GLY A 262 6.25 4.00 10.52
N ALA A 263 7.57 3.96 10.29
CA ALA A 263 8.40 2.90 10.80
C ALA A 263 9.67 3.42 11.47
N ASP A 264 10.12 2.66 12.46
CA ASP A 264 11.39 2.89 13.15
C ASP A 264 12.56 2.16 12.47
N PHE A 265 13.77 2.33 13.02
CA PHE A 265 14.98 1.68 12.51
C PHE A 265 15.01 0.16 12.74
N ASN A 266 14.14 -0.38 13.60
CA ASN A 266 13.94 -1.82 13.78
C ASN A 266 12.88 -2.38 12.81
N HIS A 267 12.41 -1.53 11.88
CA HIS A 267 11.37 -1.85 10.91
C HIS A 267 10.02 -2.24 11.53
N ARG A 268 9.71 -1.71 12.72
CA ARG A 268 8.37 -1.79 13.29
C ARG A 268 7.46 -0.77 12.62
N TYR A 269 6.40 -1.21 11.94
CA TYR A 269 5.44 -0.33 11.27
C TYR A 269 4.19 -0.12 12.11
N CYS A 270 3.83 1.14 12.32
CA CYS A 270 2.61 1.57 13.02
C CYS A 270 1.81 2.55 12.16
N LEU A 271 0.60 2.86 12.57
CA LEU A 271 -0.23 3.89 11.95
C LEU A 271 -0.36 5.10 12.87
N GLY A 272 -0.27 6.29 12.27
CA GLY A 272 -0.50 7.59 12.91
C GLY A 272 -1.52 8.40 12.15
N ALA A 273 -1.79 9.61 12.63
CA ALA A 273 -2.70 10.55 11.98
C ALA A 273 -2.03 11.90 11.69
N LEU A 274 -2.38 12.48 10.55
CA LEU A 274 -2.11 13.86 10.16
C LEU A 274 -3.45 14.57 9.93
N LEU A 275 -3.58 15.81 10.38
CA LEU A 275 -4.68 16.69 9.97
C LEU A 275 -4.09 17.80 9.09
N LEU A 276 -4.54 17.86 7.84
CA LEU A 276 -4.13 18.87 6.87
C LEU A 276 -5.22 19.94 6.72
N ASP A 277 -4.85 21.17 6.40
CA ASP A 277 -5.83 22.26 6.20
C ASP A 277 -6.79 21.97 5.05
N LEU A 278 -8.08 22.30 5.26
CA LEU A 278 -9.18 21.98 4.35
C LEU A 278 -9.04 22.67 2.98
N ASN A 279 -8.47 23.87 2.97
CA ASN A 279 -8.34 24.72 1.77
C ASN A 279 -6.92 24.68 1.19
N ASP A 280 -5.91 24.47 2.03
CA ASP A 280 -4.51 24.36 1.64
C ASP A 280 -3.87 23.11 2.29
N PRO A 281 -4.06 21.92 1.69
CA PRO A 281 -3.60 20.65 2.26
C PRO A 281 -2.07 20.55 2.37
N SER A 282 -1.31 21.55 1.91
CA SER A 282 0.13 21.63 2.14
C SER A 282 0.49 22.04 3.57
N LYS A 283 -0.48 22.49 4.37
CA LYS A 283 -0.31 22.85 5.77
C LYS A 283 -0.76 21.71 6.67
N VAL A 284 0.17 21.16 7.44
CA VAL A 284 -0.14 20.24 8.53
C VAL A 284 -0.62 21.05 9.74
N ILE A 285 -1.88 20.86 10.11
CA ILE A 285 -2.50 21.45 11.30
C ILE A 285 -2.10 20.66 12.55
N ALA A 286 -2.15 19.33 12.48
CA ALA A 286 -1.81 18.46 13.60
C ALA A 286 -1.20 17.14 13.14
N ARG A 287 -0.42 16.50 14.02
CA ARG A 287 0.16 15.18 13.81
C ARG A 287 0.21 14.43 15.13
N SER A 288 -0.12 13.13 15.12
CA SER A 288 -0.07 12.34 16.33
C SER A 288 1.37 12.16 16.84
N GLU A 289 1.60 12.39 18.14
CA GLU A 289 2.87 12.09 18.82
C GLU A 289 3.09 10.58 18.91
N GLU A 290 2.10 9.87 19.44
CA GLU A 290 2.08 8.41 19.51
C GLU A 290 1.38 7.79 18.29
N PRO A 291 1.63 6.51 17.97
CA PRO A 291 0.82 5.81 16.99
C PRO A 291 -0.62 5.69 17.50
N ILE A 292 -1.59 5.73 16.58
CA ILE A 292 -3.01 5.43 16.84
C ILE A 292 -3.31 3.93 16.76
N MET A 293 -2.43 3.17 16.10
CA MET A 293 -2.50 1.72 15.99
C MET A 293 -1.08 1.13 15.90
N GLU A 294 -0.82 0.11 16.70
CA GLU A 294 0.50 -0.50 16.87
C GLU A 294 0.41 -2.03 16.65
N PRO A 295 1.48 -2.71 16.21
CA PRO A 295 1.45 -4.17 16.10
C PRO A 295 1.50 -4.83 17.49
N ILE A 296 0.34 -5.21 18.02
CA ILE A 296 0.20 -5.80 19.37
C ILE A 296 -0.42 -7.19 19.34
N ALA A 297 -1.23 -7.51 18.32
CA ALA A 297 -1.80 -8.84 18.19
C ALA A 297 -0.75 -9.81 17.63
N ALA A 298 -0.88 -11.11 17.96
CA ALA A 298 0.10 -12.11 17.53
C ALA A 298 0.31 -12.12 15.99
N TYR A 299 -0.77 -12.02 15.22
CA TYR A 299 -0.72 -11.96 13.74
C TYR A 299 -0.08 -10.66 13.19
N GLU A 300 0.06 -9.62 14.00
CA GLU A 300 0.75 -8.36 13.66
C GLU A 300 2.23 -8.38 14.04
N GLN A 301 2.63 -9.31 14.92
CA GLN A 301 3.98 -9.45 15.44
C GLN A 301 4.76 -10.56 14.75
N THR A 302 4.08 -11.59 14.25
CA THR A 302 4.68 -12.74 13.57
C THR A 302 4.09 -12.95 12.19
N GLY A 303 4.97 -13.22 11.23
CA GLY A 303 4.64 -13.57 9.86
C GLY A 303 5.87 -13.51 8.96
N PHE A 304 5.68 -13.29 7.66
CA PHE A 304 6.80 -13.12 6.71
C PHE A 304 7.71 -11.95 7.10
N PHE A 305 7.13 -10.84 7.58
CA PHE A 305 7.85 -9.71 8.14
C PHE A 305 7.11 -9.16 9.37
N GLY A 306 7.54 -9.58 10.56
CA GLY A 306 6.83 -9.29 11.81
C GLY A 306 6.85 -7.82 12.27
N ASN A 307 5.96 -7.48 13.20
CA ASN A 307 5.77 -6.15 13.79
C ASN A 307 5.30 -5.10 12.78
N VAL A 308 4.29 -5.45 11.99
CA VAL A 308 3.73 -4.60 10.94
C VAL A 308 2.21 -4.53 11.02
N VAL A 309 1.70 -3.29 11.04
CA VAL A 309 0.34 -2.94 10.61
C VAL A 309 0.45 -1.91 9.47
N PHE A 310 -0.20 -2.17 8.35
CA PHE A 310 -0.07 -1.33 7.15
C PHE A 310 -1.39 -1.25 6.37
N THR A 311 -1.84 -0.04 5.99
CA THR A 311 -3.12 0.13 5.28
C THR A 311 -2.98 0.92 3.98
N ASN A 312 -3.74 0.50 2.97
CA ASN A 312 -3.91 1.16 1.67
C ASN A 312 -5.35 1.59 1.42
N GLY A 313 -6.26 1.33 2.35
CA GLY A 313 -7.68 1.61 2.14
C GLY A 313 -8.50 1.46 3.41
N HIS A 314 -9.57 2.25 3.46
CA HIS A 314 -10.59 2.18 4.49
C HIS A 314 -11.95 2.51 3.89
N LEU A 315 -13.01 2.30 4.68
CA LEU A 315 -14.34 2.83 4.44
C LEU A 315 -14.70 3.77 5.57
N VAL A 316 -15.38 4.86 5.23
CA VAL A 316 -15.93 5.81 6.21
C VAL A 316 -17.45 5.70 6.23
N ASP A 317 -18.02 5.60 7.42
CA ASP A 317 -19.46 5.67 7.67
C ASP A 317 -19.73 6.45 8.95
N GLY A 318 -20.18 7.70 8.80
CA GLY A 318 -20.30 8.63 9.92
C GLY A 318 -18.96 8.86 10.61
N ASP A 319 -18.91 8.56 11.91
CA ASP A 319 -17.70 8.68 12.74
C ASP A 319 -16.75 7.47 12.61
N THR A 320 -17.19 6.37 12.01
CA THR A 320 -16.44 5.12 11.98
C THR A 320 -15.56 5.03 10.73
N ILE A 321 -14.27 4.79 10.93
CA ILE A 321 -13.33 4.35 9.90
C ILE A 321 -13.18 2.83 10.02
N THR A 322 -13.70 2.09 9.05
CA THR A 322 -13.41 0.65 8.90
C THR A 322 -12.17 0.48 8.04
N MET A 323 -11.06 0.09 8.65
CA MET A 323 -9.80 -0.14 7.96
C MET A 323 -9.60 -1.61 7.67
N TYR A 324 -9.17 -1.93 6.46
CA TYR A 324 -8.59 -3.23 6.15
C TYR A 324 -7.08 -3.04 5.97
N TYR A 325 -6.29 -3.87 6.64
CA TYR A 325 -4.85 -3.67 6.76
C TYR A 325 -4.10 -4.98 6.58
N GLY A 326 -2.90 -4.90 6.02
CA GLY A 326 -1.93 -5.98 6.03
C GLY A 326 -1.29 -6.08 7.41
N ALA A 327 -1.11 -7.32 7.89
CA ALA A 327 -0.42 -7.62 9.13
C ALA A 327 0.73 -8.62 8.86
N SER A 328 1.90 -8.28 9.40
CA SER A 328 3.15 -9.03 9.28
C SER A 328 3.56 -9.49 7.86
N ASP A 329 3.19 -8.72 6.84
CA ASP A 329 3.37 -9.05 5.42
C ASP A 329 2.84 -10.45 5.03
N GLU A 330 1.76 -10.91 5.66
CA GLU A 330 1.24 -12.28 5.43
C GLU A 330 -0.28 -12.32 5.29
N VAL A 331 -1.00 -11.63 6.18
CA VAL A 331 -2.45 -11.75 6.33
C VAL A 331 -3.17 -10.41 6.22
N ILE A 332 -4.47 -10.46 5.93
CA ILE A 332 -5.35 -9.30 5.89
C ILE A 332 -6.25 -9.30 7.12
N CYS A 333 -6.35 -8.14 7.77
CA CYS A 333 -7.10 -7.94 8.99
C CYS A 333 -8.03 -6.73 8.87
N LYS A 334 -8.97 -6.61 9.81
CA LYS A 334 -9.89 -5.47 9.95
C LYS A 334 -9.75 -4.83 11.33
N ALA A 335 -9.78 -3.50 11.36
CA ALA A 335 -9.91 -2.72 12.59
C ALA A 335 -10.84 -1.52 12.36
N GLU A 336 -11.46 -1.05 13.43
CA GLU A 336 -12.29 0.15 13.43
C GLU A 336 -11.65 1.24 14.29
N LEU A 337 -11.75 2.48 13.81
CA LEU A 337 -11.32 3.69 14.49
C LEU A 337 -12.46 4.71 14.49
N SER A 338 -12.46 5.66 15.42
CA SER A 338 -13.37 6.81 15.46
C SER A 338 -12.64 8.07 14.96
N ILE A 339 -13.26 8.80 14.02
CA ILE A 339 -12.76 10.10 13.54
C ILE A 339 -12.67 11.06 14.72
N SER A 340 -13.72 11.17 15.52
CA SER A 340 -13.79 12.06 16.68
C SER A 340 -12.70 11.74 17.71
N GLU A 341 -12.45 10.45 17.98
CA GLU A 341 -11.38 10.01 18.88
C GLU A 341 -9.99 10.41 18.34
N ILE A 342 -9.74 10.20 17.04
CA ILE A 342 -8.48 10.60 16.41
C ILE A 342 -8.30 12.13 16.47
N LEU A 343 -9.34 12.91 16.16
CA LEU A 343 -9.27 14.38 16.22
C LEU A 343 -8.99 14.87 17.65
N ASN A 344 -9.54 14.21 18.67
CA ASN A 344 -9.24 14.51 20.06
C ASN A 344 -7.77 14.23 20.42
N VAL A 345 -7.20 13.11 19.95
CA VAL A 345 -5.76 12.81 20.11
C VAL A 345 -4.90 13.90 19.46
N LEU A 346 -5.30 14.38 18.28
CA LEU A 346 -4.58 15.43 17.56
C LEU A 346 -4.64 16.79 18.25
N LYS A 347 -5.77 17.16 18.87
CA LYS A 347 -5.91 18.41 19.65
C LYS A 347 -5.04 18.43 20.89
N GLN A 348 -5.01 17.33 21.66
CA GLN A 348 -4.19 17.23 22.88
C GLN A 348 -2.69 17.37 22.61
N THR A 349 -2.27 17.07 21.38
CA THR A 349 -0.87 17.21 20.95
C THR A 349 -0.50 18.67 20.65
N GLN A 350 -1.46 19.52 20.28
CA GLN A 350 -1.20 20.95 20.01
C GLN A 350 -1.08 21.80 21.29
N GLU A 351 -1.65 21.35 22.40
CA GLU A 351 -1.68 22.09 23.67
C GLU A 351 -0.42 21.88 24.55
N LYS A 352 0.48 21.00 24.13
CA LYS A 352 1.79 20.77 24.77
C LYS A 352 2.89 21.49 24.01
#